data_AF-A0AAU9LDI0-F1
#
_entry.id   AF-A0AAU9LDI0-F1
#
_cell.length_a   1.000
_cell.length_b   1.000
_cell.length_c   1.000
_cell.angle_alpha   90.00
_cell.angle_beta   90.00
_cell.angle_gamma   90.00
#
_symmetry.space_group_name_H-M   'P 1'
#
loop_
_entity.id
_entity.type
_entity.pdbx_description
1 polymer ?
#
loop_
_entity_poly.entity_id
_entity_poly.type
_entity_poly.pdbx_seq_one_letter_code
_entity_poly.pdbx_strand_id
1 'polypeptide(L)'
;MVRLAKEQLKKNQVVYKRPDDYFAEMLKSDAHMAKVKDKLIYEQKKITAVEERKKSQAHRKVAKEIQAEKIKERNHQKKETLEAVKQWKKRKGNNDKRRGLEENQDEELDLIVNGKRKHAGGERDGGMKKPRMNTARVAKDAKFGFGGKRRHAKSNSKESTNDMSGFPGARKKSKVKSPAASKGGRRAGKAQRTNQRNKNRR
;
A
#
# COMPACT_ATOMS: atom_id res chain seq x y z
N MET A 1 -15.82 41.83 -24.67
CA MET A 1 -16.78 42.52 -23.76
C MET A 1 -16.24 42.69 -22.34
N VAL A 2 -16.01 41.63 -21.55
CA VAL A 2 -15.58 41.76 -20.14
C VAL A 2 -14.25 42.51 -19.95
N ARG A 3 -13.27 42.34 -20.86
CA ARG A 3 -11.97 43.02 -20.79
C ARG A 3 -12.09 44.54 -20.90
N LEU A 4 -12.84 45.04 -21.86
CA LEU A 4 -13.06 46.47 -22.09
C LEU A 4 -13.78 47.12 -20.89
N ALA A 5 -14.79 46.43 -20.33
CA ALA A 5 -15.51 46.91 -19.15
C ALA A 5 -14.58 47.04 -17.92
N LYS A 6 -13.67 46.08 -17.70
CA LYS A 6 -12.68 46.17 -16.61
C LYS A 6 -11.73 47.36 -16.77
N GLU A 7 -11.30 47.66 -17.99
CA GLU A 7 -10.42 48.79 -18.28
C GLU A 7 -11.11 50.13 -17.99
N GLN A 8 -12.40 50.27 -18.35
CA GLN A 8 -13.20 51.45 -18.03
C GLN A 8 -13.44 51.61 -16.53
N LEU A 9 -13.81 50.53 -15.82
CA LEU A 9 -13.99 50.57 -14.36
C LEU A 9 -12.70 50.94 -13.62
N LYS A 10 -11.55 50.47 -14.11
CA LYS A 10 -10.24 50.82 -13.57
C LYS A 10 -9.91 52.31 -13.78
N LYS A 11 -10.19 52.87 -14.96
CA LYS A 11 -10.03 54.30 -15.25
C LYS A 11 -10.89 55.16 -14.31
N ASN A 12 -12.10 54.71 -14.03
CA ASN A 12 -13.05 55.39 -13.15
C ASN A 12 -12.85 55.07 -11.66
N GLN A 13 -11.77 54.35 -11.30
CA GLN A 13 -11.43 53.95 -9.93
C GLN A 13 -12.54 53.16 -9.19
N VAL A 14 -13.37 52.43 -9.93
CA VAL A 14 -14.43 51.58 -9.36
C VAL A 14 -13.90 50.16 -9.10
N VAL A 15 -14.05 49.69 -7.87
CA VAL A 15 -13.69 48.31 -7.48
C VAL A 15 -14.68 47.33 -8.12
N TYR A 16 -14.17 46.39 -8.92
CA TYR A 16 -15.01 45.43 -9.65
C TYR A 16 -14.87 43.98 -9.16
N LYS A 17 -13.83 43.66 -8.37
CA LYS A 17 -13.64 42.30 -7.83
C LYS A 17 -14.46 42.18 -6.54
N ARG A 18 -15.26 41.12 -6.43
CA ARG A 18 -15.91 40.75 -5.17
C ARG A 18 -14.82 40.46 -4.12
N PRO A 19 -14.81 41.13 -2.96
CA PRO A 19 -13.92 40.79 -1.86
C PRO A 19 -14.24 39.39 -1.32
N ASP A 20 -13.21 38.64 -0.91
CA ASP A 20 -13.38 37.28 -0.41
C ASP A 20 -14.11 37.25 0.95
N ASP A 21 -13.98 38.32 1.74
CA ASP A 21 -14.55 38.47 3.09
C ASP A 21 -15.93 39.15 3.11
N TYR A 22 -16.53 39.36 1.93
CA TYR A 22 -17.86 39.95 1.81
C TYR A 22 -18.93 38.87 1.56
N PHE A 23 -19.53 38.38 2.64
CA PHE A 23 -20.55 37.32 2.65
C PHE A 23 -21.96 37.90 2.47
N ALA A 24 -22.31 38.26 1.23
CA ALA A 24 -23.68 38.57 0.82
C ALA A 24 -24.35 37.36 0.14
N GLU A 25 -25.68 37.36 0.06
CA GLU A 25 -26.45 36.32 -0.62
C GLU A 25 -26.04 36.23 -2.11
N MET A 26 -25.78 35.00 -2.57
CA MET A 26 -25.39 34.71 -3.95
C MET A 26 -26.58 34.09 -4.70
N LEU A 27 -26.56 34.17 -6.04
CA LEU A 27 -27.64 33.64 -6.91
C LEU A 27 -27.98 32.16 -6.62
N LYS A 28 -27.00 31.36 -6.18
CA LYS A 28 -27.19 29.96 -5.80
C LYS A 28 -26.75 29.78 -4.36
N SER A 29 -27.53 29.01 -3.60
CA SER A 29 -27.19 28.66 -2.23
C SER A 29 -25.94 27.79 -2.16
N ASP A 30 -25.19 27.93 -1.07
CA ASP A 30 -24.00 27.11 -0.82
C ASP A 30 -24.32 25.62 -0.75
N ALA A 31 -25.51 25.27 -0.25
CA ALA A 31 -26.01 23.90 -0.23
C ALA A 31 -26.16 23.32 -1.65
N HIS A 32 -26.58 24.13 -2.64
CA HIS A 32 -26.62 23.69 -4.03
C HIS A 32 -25.21 23.53 -4.59
N MET A 33 -24.32 24.48 -4.34
CA MET A 33 -22.94 24.43 -4.84
C MET A 33 -22.13 23.29 -4.22
N ALA A 34 -22.40 22.89 -2.97
CA ALA A 34 -21.83 21.70 -2.35
C ALA A 34 -22.22 20.43 -3.14
N LYS A 35 -23.49 20.27 -3.49
CA LYS A 35 -23.95 19.13 -4.32
C LYS A 35 -23.28 19.08 -5.69
N VAL A 36 -23.05 20.25 -6.30
CA VAL A 36 -22.32 20.33 -7.59
C VAL A 36 -20.87 19.90 -7.41
N LYS A 37 -20.18 20.38 -6.36
CA LYS A 37 -18.81 19.97 -6.04
C LYS A 37 -18.69 18.46 -5.80
N ASP A 38 -19.63 17.89 -5.05
CA ASP A 38 -19.64 16.45 -4.76
C ASP A 38 -19.77 15.61 -6.04
N LYS A 39 -20.62 16.03 -6.98
CA LYS A 39 -20.76 15.37 -8.29
C LYS A 39 -19.46 15.45 -9.09
N LEU A 40 -18.81 16.61 -9.14
CA LEU A 40 -17.53 16.78 -9.84
C LEU A 40 -16.43 15.89 -9.23
N ILE A 41 -16.33 15.85 -7.90
CA ILE A 41 -15.37 14.98 -7.21
C ILE A 41 -15.66 13.50 -7.50
N TYR A 42 -16.94 13.11 -7.52
CA TYR A 42 -17.34 11.75 -7.85
C TYR A 42 -16.94 11.36 -9.28
N GLU A 43 -17.15 12.23 -10.25
CA GLU A 43 -16.75 12.00 -11.65
C GLU A 43 -15.24 11.88 -11.81
N GLN A 44 -14.47 12.77 -11.16
CA GLN A 44 -13.00 12.69 -11.16
C GLN A 44 -12.51 11.36 -10.55
N LYS A 45 -13.09 10.93 -9.43
CA LYS A 45 -12.79 9.63 -8.82
C LYS A 45 -13.13 8.45 -9.73
N LYS A 46 -14.24 8.55 -10.47
CA LYS A 46 -14.64 7.51 -11.44
C LYS A 46 -13.65 7.41 -12.59
N ILE A 47 -13.22 8.54 -13.15
CA ILE A 47 -12.25 8.59 -14.26
C ILE A 47 -10.90 8.03 -13.82
N THR A 48 -10.36 8.52 -12.71
CA THR A 48 -9.08 8.06 -12.14
C THR A 48 -9.09 6.56 -11.85
N ALA A 49 -10.16 6.02 -11.27
CA ALA A 49 -10.28 4.57 -11.02
C ALA A 49 -10.29 3.74 -12.31
N VAL A 50 -10.91 4.23 -13.39
CA VAL A 50 -10.89 3.55 -14.70
C VAL A 50 -9.51 3.59 -15.32
N GLU A 51 -8.81 4.73 -15.24
CA GLU A 51 -7.45 4.88 -15.73
C GLU A 51 -6.47 3.96 -14.98
N GLU A 52 -6.54 3.92 -13.65
CA GLU A 52 -5.75 3.01 -12.83
C GLU A 52 -6.03 1.55 -13.18
N ARG A 53 -7.30 1.19 -13.40
CA ARG A 53 -7.67 -0.16 -13.84
C ARG A 53 -7.03 -0.49 -15.19
N LYS A 54 -7.14 0.40 -16.19
CA LYS A 54 -6.53 0.20 -17.51
C LYS A 54 -5.01 0.05 -17.42
N LYS A 55 -4.34 0.94 -16.66
CA LYS A 55 -2.90 0.86 -16.37
C LYS A 55 -2.54 -0.47 -15.73
N SER A 56 -3.26 -0.89 -14.69
CA SER A 56 -3.00 -2.17 -14.01
C SER A 56 -3.19 -3.39 -14.93
N GLN A 57 -4.18 -3.36 -15.83
CA GLN A 57 -4.39 -4.42 -16.81
C GLN A 57 -3.27 -4.47 -17.85
N ALA A 58 -2.85 -3.32 -18.37
CA ALA A 58 -1.71 -3.23 -19.29
C ALA A 58 -0.43 -3.75 -18.63
N HIS A 59 -0.14 -3.32 -17.39
CA HIS A 59 0.99 -3.84 -16.63
C HIS A 59 0.90 -5.34 -16.39
N ARG A 60 -0.27 -5.90 -16.07
CA ARG A 60 -0.43 -7.35 -15.88
C ARG A 60 -0.15 -8.15 -17.14
N LYS A 61 -0.55 -7.65 -18.32
CA LYS A 61 -0.28 -8.30 -19.61
C LYS A 61 1.22 -8.39 -19.87
N VAL A 62 1.93 -7.28 -19.68
CA VAL A 62 3.37 -7.17 -20.01
C VAL A 62 4.28 -7.61 -18.85
N ALA A 63 3.75 -7.78 -17.63
CA ALA A 63 4.54 -8.10 -16.44
C ALA A 63 5.40 -9.37 -16.58
N LYS A 64 4.87 -10.41 -17.24
CA LYS A 64 5.60 -11.66 -17.45
C LYS A 64 6.77 -11.49 -18.43
N GLU A 65 6.55 -10.73 -19.50
CA GLU A 65 7.58 -10.40 -20.49
C GLU A 65 8.68 -9.55 -19.85
N ILE A 66 8.31 -8.50 -19.13
CA ILE A 66 9.27 -7.67 -18.36
C ILE A 66 10.07 -8.52 -17.36
N GLN A 67 9.43 -9.46 -16.68
CA GLN A 67 10.12 -10.33 -15.73
C GLN A 67 11.10 -11.26 -16.44
N ALA A 68 10.71 -11.85 -17.57
CA ALA A 68 11.58 -12.71 -18.37
C ALA A 68 12.75 -11.92 -18.96
N GLU A 69 12.49 -10.74 -19.50
CA GLU A 69 13.50 -9.83 -20.04
C GLU A 69 14.49 -9.39 -18.97
N LYS A 70 14.03 -9.01 -17.77
CA LYS A 70 14.91 -8.69 -16.64
C LYS A 70 15.79 -9.87 -16.20
N ILE A 71 15.28 -11.10 -16.28
CA ILE A 71 16.09 -12.30 -15.98
C ILE A 71 17.13 -12.51 -17.08
N LYS A 72 16.75 -12.37 -18.36
CA LYS A 72 17.68 -12.44 -19.50
C LYS A 72 18.77 -11.38 -19.39
N GLU A 73 18.40 -10.13 -19.12
CA GLU A 73 19.32 -9.01 -18.95
C GLU A 73 20.27 -9.26 -17.77
N ARG A 74 19.76 -9.70 -16.61
CA ARG A 74 20.61 -10.05 -15.47
C ARG A 74 21.58 -11.18 -15.78
N ASN A 75 21.13 -12.20 -16.51
CA ASN A 75 21.99 -13.32 -16.91
C ASN A 75 23.03 -12.88 -17.94
N HIS A 76 22.66 -11.99 -18.87
CA HIS A 76 23.58 -11.37 -19.83
C HIS A 76 24.66 -10.58 -19.11
N GLN A 77 24.27 -9.68 -18.21
CA GLN A 77 25.20 -8.91 -17.38
C GLN A 77 26.14 -9.80 -16.56
N LYS A 78 25.64 -10.92 -16.01
CA LYS A 78 26.48 -11.91 -15.31
C LYS A 78 27.48 -12.61 -16.25
N LYS A 79 27.07 -12.93 -17.48
CA LYS A 79 27.97 -13.55 -18.46
C LYS A 79 29.04 -12.56 -18.89
N GLU A 80 28.67 -11.33 -19.22
CA GLU A 80 29.61 -10.25 -19.58
C GLU A 80 30.63 -10.01 -18.47
N THR A 81 30.20 -9.94 -17.20
CA THR A 81 31.14 -9.76 -16.08
C THR A 81 32.07 -10.96 -15.90
N LEU A 82 31.56 -12.19 -16.03
CA LEU A 82 32.40 -13.39 -15.96
C LEU A 82 33.39 -13.47 -17.12
N GLU A 83 33.00 -13.07 -18.33
CA GLU A 83 33.88 -12.99 -19.49
C GLU A 83 34.95 -11.92 -19.32
N ALA A 84 34.58 -10.73 -18.83
CA ALA A 84 35.53 -9.67 -18.49
C ALA A 84 36.55 -10.14 -17.43
N VAL A 85 36.11 -10.84 -16.38
CA VAL A 85 36.99 -11.43 -15.36
C VAL A 85 37.90 -12.51 -15.95
N LYS A 86 37.39 -13.37 -16.84
CA LYS A 86 38.22 -14.39 -17.53
C LYS A 86 39.27 -13.74 -18.43
N GLN A 87 38.91 -12.70 -19.18
CA GLN A 87 39.83 -11.94 -20.02
C GLN A 87 40.89 -11.23 -19.17
N TRP A 88 40.49 -10.61 -18.06
CA TRP A 88 41.43 -10.05 -17.08
C TRP A 88 42.38 -11.12 -16.52
N LYS A 89 41.88 -12.29 -16.11
CA LYS A 89 42.72 -13.39 -15.61
C LYS A 89 43.71 -13.89 -16.67
N LYS A 90 43.29 -13.97 -17.94
CA LYS A 90 44.16 -14.35 -19.06
C LYS A 90 45.24 -13.29 -19.32
N ARG A 91 44.90 -12.00 -19.23
CA ARG A 91 45.86 -10.88 -19.32
C ARG A 91 46.88 -10.93 -18.18
N LYS A 92 46.44 -11.07 -16.93
CA LYS A 92 47.31 -11.20 -15.75
C LYS A 92 48.26 -12.40 -15.86
N GLY A 93 47.74 -13.59 -16.18
CA GLY A 93 48.54 -14.81 -16.31
C GLY A 93 49.54 -14.81 -17.48
N ASN A 94 49.32 -13.99 -18.51
CA ASN A 94 50.28 -13.79 -19.61
C ASN A 94 51.31 -12.69 -19.29
N ASN A 95 50.94 -11.65 -18.53
CA ASN A 95 51.84 -10.57 -18.11
C ASN A 95 52.81 -11.00 -17.00
N ASP A 96 52.40 -11.91 -16.11
CA ASP A 96 53.26 -12.45 -15.03
C ASP A 96 54.55 -13.12 -15.55
N LYS A 97 54.56 -13.56 -16.82
CA LYS A 97 55.75 -14.14 -17.47
C LYS A 97 56.68 -13.10 -18.11
N ARG A 98 56.30 -11.82 -18.17
CA ARG A 98 57.05 -10.79 -18.92
C ARG A 98 57.32 -9.47 -18.17
N ARG A 99 56.65 -9.13 -17.07
CA ARG A 99 57.00 -7.93 -16.29
C ARG A 99 56.39 -7.95 -14.89
N GLY A 100 57.20 -7.61 -13.90
CA GLY A 100 56.79 -7.49 -12.51
C GLY A 100 55.67 -6.47 -12.31
N LEU A 101 54.69 -6.90 -11.50
CA LEU A 101 53.74 -6.16 -10.67
C LEU A 101 53.36 -4.74 -11.15
N GLU A 102 52.19 -4.62 -11.78
CA GLU A 102 51.58 -3.34 -12.13
C GLU A 102 50.32 -3.13 -11.27
N GLU A 103 50.38 -2.21 -10.30
CA GLU A 103 49.29 -1.85 -9.36
C GLU A 103 47.97 -1.46 -10.06
N ASN A 104 48.02 -1.02 -11.32
CA ASN A 104 46.85 -0.60 -12.09
C ASN A 104 45.89 -1.75 -12.47
N GLN A 105 46.34 -3.01 -12.43
CA GLN A 105 45.53 -4.15 -12.87
C GLN A 105 44.49 -4.59 -11.84
N ASP A 106 44.80 -4.42 -10.55
CA ASP A 106 43.88 -4.79 -9.47
C ASP A 106 42.75 -3.73 -9.33
N GLU A 107 43.03 -2.46 -9.62
CA GLU A 107 42.01 -1.40 -9.77
C GLU A 107 41.07 -1.67 -10.96
N GLU A 108 41.57 -2.18 -12.08
CA GLU A 108 40.75 -2.57 -13.24
C GLU A 108 39.78 -3.71 -12.90
N LEU A 109 40.21 -4.70 -12.12
CA LEU A 109 39.34 -5.78 -11.64
C LEU A 109 38.24 -5.23 -10.73
N ASP A 110 38.60 -4.36 -9.80
CA ASP A 110 37.64 -3.72 -8.91
C ASP A 110 36.65 -2.85 -9.69
N LEU A 111 37.06 -2.19 -10.77
CA LEU A 111 36.14 -1.49 -11.67
C LEU A 111 35.25 -2.44 -12.48
N ILE A 112 35.70 -3.63 -12.85
CA ILE A 112 34.86 -4.63 -13.55
C ILE A 112 33.83 -5.26 -12.61
N VAL A 113 34.23 -5.57 -11.38
CA VAL A 113 33.38 -6.22 -10.36
C VAL A 113 32.47 -5.19 -9.65
N ASN A 114 32.96 -3.97 -9.43
CA ASN A 114 32.28 -2.91 -8.69
C ASN A 114 31.76 -1.76 -9.58
N GLY A 115 32.28 -1.55 -10.79
CA GLY A 115 31.98 -0.37 -11.62
C GLY A 115 30.59 -0.30 -12.25
N LYS A 116 29.75 -1.33 -12.11
CA LYS A 116 28.30 -1.22 -12.37
C LYS A 116 27.48 -0.89 -11.12
N ARG A 117 28.12 -0.87 -9.95
CA ARG A 117 27.63 -0.22 -8.73
C ARG A 117 28.25 1.17 -8.66
N LYS A 118 27.84 2.09 -9.54
CA LYS A 118 27.97 3.51 -9.19
C LYS A 118 27.13 3.73 -7.94
N HIS A 119 27.79 3.67 -6.79
CA HIS A 119 27.39 4.33 -5.57
C HIS A 119 27.16 5.81 -5.92
N ALA A 120 25.93 6.14 -6.30
CA ALA A 120 25.44 7.48 -6.12
C ALA A 120 25.29 7.68 -4.60
N GLY A 121 26.26 8.39 -4.03
CA GLY A 121 26.17 9.20 -2.83
C GLY A 121 25.33 8.68 -1.66
N GLY A 122 26.01 8.35 -0.58
CA GLY A 122 25.38 8.39 0.74
C GLY A 122 25.99 7.39 1.69
N GLU A 123 26.95 7.88 2.47
CA GLU A 123 27.18 7.42 3.83
C GLU A 123 25.82 7.23 4.51
N ARG A 124 25.41 5.98 4.67
CA ARG A 124 24.31 5.61 5.56
C ARG A 124 24.90 4.68 6.60
N ASP A 125 25.56 5.32 7.55
CA ASP A 125 25.43 4.95 8.95
C ASP A 125 23.95 4.62 9.26
N GLY A 126 23.74 3.56 10.06
CA GLY A 126 22.41 3.14 10.48
C GLY A 126 22.04 1.68 10.21
N GLY A 127 22.71 0.78 10.93
CA GLY A 127 22.18 -0.45 11.53
C GLY A 127 21.19 -1.31 10.72
N MET A 128 21.62 -2.52 10.38
CA MET A 128 20.82 -3.76 10.22
C MET A 128 19.29 -3.58 10.21
N LYS A 129 18.72 -3.08 9.13
CA LYS A 129 17.29 -3.32 8.83
C LYS A 129 17.19 -4.64 8.08
N LYS A 130 17.19 -5.74 8.84
CA LYS A 130 16.65 -7.01 8.36
C LYS A 130 15.27 -6.75 7.73
N PRO A 131 14.90 -7.43 6.63
CA PRO A 131 13.61 -7.22 5.99
C PRO A 131 12.51 -7.39 7.02
N ARG A 132 11.76 -6.32 7.29
CA ARG A 132 10.64 -6.34 8.24
C ARG A 132 9.66 -7.39 7.76
N MET A 133 9.59 -8.52 8.46
CA MET A 133 8.57 -9.53 8.22
C MET A 133 7.22 -8.85 8.29
N ASN A 134 6.39 -9.07 7.27
CA ASN A 134 5.04 -8.52 7.23
C ASN A 134 4.24 -9.14 8.37
N THR A 135 4.05 -8.40 9.46
CA THR A 135 3.36 -8.85 10.67
C THR A 135 1.95 -9.36 10.38
N ALA A 136 1.28 -8.78 9.37
CA ALA A 136 -0.02 -9.27 8.91
C ALA A 136 0.07 -10.64 8.24
N ARG A 137 1.20 -10.97 7.60
CA ARG A 137 1.46 -12.30 7.02
C ARG A 137 1.81 -13.30 8.12
N VAL A 138 2.65 -12.94 9.08
CA VAL A 138 2.98 -13.80 10.25
C VAL A 138 1.72 -14.15 11.04
N ALA A 139 0.84 -13.18 11.30
CA ALA A 139 -0.42 -13.43 11.98
C ALA A 139 -1.38 -14.33 11.17
N LYS A 140 -1.37 -14.20 9.83
CA LYS A 140 -2.15 -15.07 8.95
C LYS A 140 -1.55 -16.47 8.87
N ASP A 141 -0.25 -16.61 8.82
CA ASP A 141 0.43 -17.90 8.78
C ASP A 141 0.25 -18.64 10.12
N ALA A 142 0.29 -17.93 11.25
CA ALA A 142 -0.06 -18.50 12.55
C ALA A 142 -1.55 -18.90 12.61
N LYS A 143 -2.46 -18.06 12.10
CA LYS A 143 -3.90 -18.32 12.14
C LYS A 143 -4.37 -19.33 11.12
N PHE A 144 -3.71 -19.47 9.97
CA PHE A 144 -4.17 -20.26 8.83
C PHE A 144 -3.20 -21.36 8.39
N GLY A 145 -1.98 -21.40 8.92
CA GLY A 145 -0.92 -22.32 8.50
C GLY A 145 -0.35 -21.97 7.12
N PHE A 146 0.75 -22.61 6.76
CA PHE A 146 1.40 -22.45 5.45
C PHE A 146 0.85 -23.50 4.47
N GLY A 147 -0.30 -23.21 3.84
CA GLY A 147 -0.77 -23.95 2.66
C GLY A 147 -1.03 -25.46 2.82
N GLY A 148 -2.05 -25.84 3.61
CA GLY A 148 -2.51 -27.24 3.73
C GLY A 148 -3.97 -27.37 4.16
N LYS A 149 -4.58 -28.56 4.00
CA LYS A 149 -6.00 -28.83 4.35
C LYS A 149 -6.25 -28.65 5.84
N ARG A 150 -6.95 -27.58 6.21
CA ARG A 150 -7.34 -27.22 7.59
C ARG A 150 -8.54 -28.01 8.08
N ARG A 151 -8.44 -29.33 8.17
CA ARG A 151 -9.48 -30.12 8.85
C ARG A 151 -9.46 -29.74 10.34
N HIS A 152 -10.57 -29.20 10.86
CA HIS A 152 -10.81 -28.91 12.28
C HIS A 152 -10.13 -27.68 12.93
N ALA A 153 -9.41 -26.84 12.20
CA ALA A 153 -8.84 -25.61 12.79
C ALA A 153 -9.89 -24.50 13.12
N LYS A 154 -11.17 -24.76 12.84
CA LYS A 154 -12.32 -23.90 13.18
C LYS A 154 -13.33 -24.61 14.09
N SER A 155 -13.05 -25.80 14.60
CA SER A 155 -13.91 -26.47 15.58
C SER A 155 -13.51 -26.06 16.99
N ASN A 156 -14.50 -25.86 17.85
CA ASN A 156 -14.29 -25.58 19.26
C ASN A 156 -13.67 -26.81 19.95
N SER A 157 -12.60 -26.62 20.72
CA SER A 157 -12.10 -27.66 21.63
C SER A 157 -12.88 -27.59 22.94
N LYS A 158 -12.86 -28.68 23.74
CA LYS A 158 -13.48 -28.71 25.07
C LYS A 158 -13.00 -27.54 25.95
N GLU A 159 -11.75 -27.15 25.78
CA GLU A 159 -11.12 -26.00 26.45
C GLU A 159 -11.64 -24.65 25.91
N SER A 160 -11.84 -24.51 24.60
CA SER A 160 -12.31 -23.25 24.00
C SER A 160 -13.82 -23.02 24.12
N THR A 161 -14.59 -24.00 24.62
CA THR A 161 -16.05 -23.92 24.62
C THR A 161 -16.57 -22.97 25.70
N ASN A 162 -15.79 -22.76 26.77
CA ASN A 162 -16.13 -21.90 27.92
C ASN A 162 -15.14 -20.74 28.13
N ASP A 163 -14.15 -20.55 27.25
CA ASP A 163 -13.19 -19.45 27.38
C ASP A 163 -13.76 -18.13 26.82
N MET A 164 -14.29 -17.30 27.72
CA MET A 164 -14.84 -15.97 27.42
C MET A 164 -13.80 -14.84 27.60
N SER A 165 -12.51 -15.17 27.82
CA SER A 165 -11.46 -14.18 28.12
C SER A 165 -11.11 -13.26 26.94
N GLY A 166 -11.39 -13.70 25.71
CA GLY A 166 -11.20 -12.91 24.48
C GLY A 166 -12.34 -11.94 24.15
N PHE A 167 -13.43 -11.90 24.92
CA PHE A 167 -14.53 -10.96 24.68
C PHE A 167 -14.20 -9.58 25.26
N PRO A 168 -14.13 -8.50 24.44
CA PRO A 168 -13.81 -7.15 24.90
C PRO A 168 -14.99 -6.61 25.71
N GLY A 169 -15.03 -6.96 26.99
CA GLY A 169 -16.13 -6.66 27.90
C GLY A 169 -16.14 -7.51 29.18
N ALA A 170 -15.41 -8.62 29.24
CA ALA A 170 -15.44 -9.54 30.38
C ALA A 170 -14.45 -9.19 31.51
N ARG A 171 -13.55 -8.21 31.33
CA ARG A 171 -12.53 -7.84 32.33
C ARG A 171 -12.44 -6.33 32.51
N LYS A 172 -13.46 -5.74 33.14
CA LYS A 172 -13.37 -4.49 33.94
C LYS A 172 -14.76 -4.19 34.50
N LYS A 173 -15.12 -4.81 35.63
CA LYS A 173 -15.99 -4.23 36.67
C LYS A 173 -15.70 -4.92 37.99
N SER A 174 -14.61 -4.51 38.62
CA SER A 174 -14.49 -4.57 40.06
C SER A 174 -15.59 -3.68 40.68
N LYS A 175 -16.41 -4.31 41.52
CA LYS A 175 -16.91 -3.76 42.79
C LYS A 175 -17.66 -2.42 42.73
N VAL A 176 -18.95 -2.45 42.37
CA VAL A 176 -19.96 -1.52 42.91
C VAL A 176 -21.28 -2.27 43.11
N LYS A 177 -21.72 -2.36 44.37
CA LYS A 177 -23.09 -2.73 44.76
C LYS A 177 -24.01 -1.56 44.43
N SER A 178 -25.09 -1.80 43.67
CA SER A 178 -26.37 -1.06 43.78
C SER A 178 -27.51 -1.89 43.15
N PRO A 179 -28.75 -1.77 43.66
CA PRO A 179 -29.83 -2.74 43.46
C PRO A 179 -30.82 -2.35 42.34
N ALA A 180 -31.51 -3.38 41.83
CA ALA A 180 -32.80 -3.36 41.13
C ALA A 180 -32.95 -2.63 39.77
N ALA A 181 -33.75 -3.29 38.91
CA ALA A 181 -34.28 -2.90 37.60
C ALA A 181 -33.28 -2.92 36.41
N SER A 182 -33.57 -3.45 35.23
CA SER A 182 -34.82 -3.91 34.64
C SER A 182 -34.55 -5.11 33.71
N LYS A 183 -35.60 -5.89 33.44
CA LYS A 183 -35.67 -7.08 32.59
C LYS A 183 -35.26 -6.73 31.14
N GLY A 184 -33.97 -6.64 30.85
CA GLY A 184 -33.42 -6.54 29.50
C GLY A 184 -33.60 -7.87 28.76
N GLY A 185 -34.43 -7.87 27.71
CA GLY A 185 -34.94 -9.06 27.02
C GLY A 185 -33.86 -10.10 26.68
N ARG A 186 -34.01 -11.30 27.27
CA ARG A 186 -33.31 -12.50 26.84
C ARG A 186 -33.75 -12.80 25.40
N ARG A 187 -32.86 -12.61 24.43
CA ARG A 187 -33.10 -13.01 23.04
C ARG A 187 -33.43 -14.51 23.02
N ALA A 188 -34.64 -14.85 22.59
CA ALA A 188 -35.09 -16.23 22.48
C ALA A 188 -34.16 -17.04 21.56
N GLY A 189 -33.88 -18.29 22.00
CA GLY A 189 -33.03 -19.24 21.29
C GLY A 189 -33.51 -19.48 19.84
N LYS A 190 -32.59 -19.94 18.99
CA LYS A 190 -32.81 -20.04 17.53
C LYS A 190 -34.08 -20.82 17.16
N ALA A 191 -34.40 -21.88 17.91
CA ALA A 191 -35.60 -22.70 17.73
C ALA A 191 -36.92 -21.96 18.02
N GLN A 192 -36.95 -21.08 19.03
CA GLN A 192 -38.15 -20.29 19.33
C GLN A 192 -38.40 -19.18 18.29
N ARG A 193 -37.33 -18.62 17.71
CA ARG A 193 -37.46 -17.63 16.62
C ARG A 193 -38.02 -18.23 15.33
N THR A 194 -37.65 -19.46 14.99
CA THR A 194 -38.22 -20.16 13.83
C THR A 194 -39.70 -20.45 14.01
N ASN A 195 -40.12 -20.84 15.22
CA ASN A 195 -41.55 -21.09 15.49
C ASN A 195 -42.39 -19.81 15.45
N GLN A 196 -41.89 -18.69 15.99
CA GLN A 196 -42.58 -17.41 15.89
C GLN A 196 -42.70 -16.92 14.44
N ARG A 197 -41.65 -17.10 13.61
CA ARG A 197 -41.69 -16.73 12.20
C ARG A 197 -42.72 -17.52 11.39
N ASN A 198 -42.91 -18.80 11.72
CA ASN A 198 -43.91 -19.63 11.05
C ASN A 198 -45.34 -19.34 11.54
N LYS A 199 -45.50 -18.84 12.77
CA LYS A 199 -46.81 -18.44 13.32
C LYS A 199 -47.35 -17.17 12.66
N ASN A 200 -46.48 -16.24 12.27
CA ASN A 200 -46.84 -14.99 11.58
C ASN A 200 -46.99 -15.14 10.06
N ARG A 201 -46.88 -16.37 9.52
CA ARG A 201 -47.06 -16.68 8.10
C ARG A 201 -48.34 -17.47 7.81
N ARG A 202 -49.19 -17.66 8.82
CA ARG A 202 -50.54 -18.19 8.69
C ARG A 202 -51.54 -17.05 8.90
#